data_AF-A0A3S3RCY9-F1
#
_entry.id   AF-A0A3S3RCY9-F1
#
_cell.length_a   1.000
_cell.length_b   1.000
_cell.length_c   1.000
_cell.angle_alpha   90.00
_cell.angle_beta   90.00
_cell.angle_gamma   90.00
#
_symmetry.space_group_name_H-M   'P 1'
#
loop_
_entity.id
_entity.type
_entity.pdbx_description
1 polymer ?
#
loop_
_entity_poly.entity_id
_entity_poly.type
_entity_poly.pdbx_seq_one_letter_code
_entity_poly.pdbx_strand_id
1 'polypeptide(L)'
;MAKVEANKHIDVLTKAELKDFSGFIGNFSSVVGEEGGAEHTVDHGVVVLATGGHEHRPEGYQLEENSKVLTQTELEKRLAGKAKNRAPKSIVMIQCAGSRGDDLKYCSKVCCNHAVKNALTIKELNPASQVIVLYRDMRTYGYAEDAYREARLKGVIFIPYELDRKPVVSEEGKKLQVTFFDSLLQEEVEMTPELVALSVGIVPDGTEDLSKLLKAPLTDDRFFLEAHVKLRPVELPVSGVYVCGLAHGPKPVDETIAQAQAAAAKAAIPLVKGAVSIDPIVSVVEQEKCIGCGICASL
;
A
#
# COMPACT_ATOMS: atom_id res chain seq x y z
N MET A 1 7.99 -13.06 11.94
CA MET A 1 6.96 -14.11 12.09
C MET A 1 7.22 -14.98 13.31
N ALA A 2 8.41 -15.57 13.50
CA ALA A 2 8.73 -16.41 14.66
C ALA A 2 8.32 -15.88 16.05
N LYS A 3 8.45 -14.56 16.31
CA LYS A 3 8.00 -13.97 17.59
C LYS A 3 6.48 -13.96 17.78
N VAL A 4 5.71 -13.85 16.70
CA VAL A 4 4.25 -13.84 16.70
C VAL A 4 3.74 -15.27 16.88
N GLU A 5 4.28 -16.20 16.08
CA GLU A 5 3.92 -17.63 16.13
C GLU A 5 4.27 -18.30 17.47
N ALA A 6 5.35 -17.86 18.14
CA ALA A 6 5.74 -18.38 19.44
C ALA A 6 4.99 -17.75 20.63
N ASN A 7 4.13 -16.75 20.39
CA ASN A 7 3.47 -16.02 21.48
C ASN A 7 2.18 -16.74 21.89
N LYS A 8 2.13 -17.23 23.13
CA LYS A 8 0.96 -17.91 23.73
C LYS A 8 -0.32 -17.07 23.82
N HIS A 9 -0.24 -15.76 23.59
CA HIS A 9 -1.38 -14.84 23.60
C HIS A 9 -1.88 -14.48 22.19
N ILE A 10 -1.32 -15.09 21.15
CA ILE A 10 -1.68 -14.81 19.76
C ILE A 10 -1.98 -16.14 19.08
N ASP A 11 -3.24 -16.33 18.73
CA ASP A 11 -3.65 -17.43 17.85
C ASP A 11 -3.45 -16.98 16.40
N VAL A 12 -2.59 -17.71 15.67
CA VAL A 12 -2.24 -17.39 14.28
C VAL A 12 -2.97 -18.34 13.35
N LEU A 13 -3.88 -17.79 12.55
CA LEU A 13 -4.64 -18.50 11.55
C LEU A 13 -4.13 -18.10 10.16
N THR A 14 -3.44 -19.03 9.49
CA THR A 14 -2.97 -18.85 8.12
C THR A 14 -3.91 -19.54 7.14
N LYS A 15 -3.97 -19.08 5.88
CA LYS A 15 -4.90 -19.63 4.87
C LYS A 15 -6.35 -19.61 5.38
N ALA A 16 -6.69 -18.51 6.03
CA ALA A 16 -7.98 -18.29 6.65
C ALA A 16 -8.52 -16.92 6.20
N GLU A 17 -9.84 -16.82 6.09
CA GLU A 17 -10.52 -15.60 5.67
C GLU A 17 -11.76 -15.34 6.53
N LEU A 18 -12.07 -14.06 6.73
CA LEU A 18 -13.27 -13.65 7.45
C LEU A 18 -14.50 -13.84 6.54
N LYS A 19 -15.43 -14.71 6.97
CA LYS A 19 -16.65 -15.06 6.22
C LYS A 19 -17.86 -14.26 6.66
N ASP A 20 -18.02 -14.11 7.97
CA ASP A 20 -19.13 -13.35 8.55
C ASP A 20 -18.68 -12.53 9.75
N PHE A 21 -19.40 -11.44 10.01
CA PHE A 21 -19.10 -10.48 11.05
C PHE A 21 -20.39 -9.88 11.59
N SER A 22 -20.58 -9.97 12.90
CA SER A 22 -21.73 -9.37 13.57
C SER A 22 -21.36 -8.82 14.95
N GLY A 23 -22.29 -8.07 15.53
CA GLY A 23 -22.14 -7.49 16.86
C GLY A 23 -21.73 -6.02 16.85
N PHE A 24 -21.22 -5.56 17.99
CA PHE A 24 -20.83 -4.18 18.25
C PHE A 24 -19.60 -4.14 19.16
N ILE A 25 -18.99 -2.97 19.33
CA ILE A 25 -17.78 -2.79 20.15
C ILE A 25 -17.90 -3.50 21.52
N GLY A 26 -16.93 -4.37 21.82
CA GLY A 26 -16.90 -5.20 23.04
C GLY A 26 -17.59 -6.55 22.91
N ASN A 27 -18.45 -6.74 21.90
CA ASN A 27 -19.28 -7.92 21.69
C ASN A 27 -19.39 -8.26 20.19
N PHE A 28 -18.26 -8.39 19.50
CA PHE A 28 -18.24 -8.88 18.13
C PHE A 28 -18.15 -10.39 18.09
N SER A 29 -18.71 -10.97 17.04
CA SER A 29 -18.57 -12.39 16.70
C SER A 29 -18.18 -12.48 15.22
N SER A 30 -17.13 -13.23 14.93
CA SER A 30 -16.55 -13.37 13.59
C SER A 30 -16.45 -14.83 13.20
N VAL A 31 -16.97 -15.16 12.02
CA VAL A 31 -16.83 -16.50 11.44
C VAL A 31 -15.61 -16.49 10.53
N VAL A 32 -14.62 -17.30 10.85
CA VAL A 32 -13.38 -17.45 10.09
C VAL A 32 -13.41 -18.81 9.40
N GLY A 33 -13.26 -18.81 8.07
CA GLY A 33 -13.17 -20.01 7.26
C GLY A 33 -11.71 -20.35 6.96
N GLU A 34 -11.34 -21.63 7.10
CA GLU A 34 -10.02 -22.16 6.78
C GLU A 34 -10.00 -22.96 5.47
N GLU A 35 -8.81 -23.05 4.86
CA GLU A 35 -8.56 -23.87 3.67
C GLU A 35 -8.81 -25.37 3.98
N GLY A 36 -9.99 -25.86 3.58
CA GLY A 36 -10.51 -27.19 3.94
C GLY A 36 -12.00 -27.19 4.31
N GLY A 37 -12.62 -26.01 4.43
CA GLY A 37 -14.06 -25.85 4.67
C GLY A 37 -14.45 -25.89 6.15
N ALA A 38 -13.48 -25.97 7.06
CA ALA A 38 -13.73 -25.78 8.49
C ALA A 38 -14.00 -24.29 8.75
N GLU A 39 -15.03 -24.02 9.54
CA GLU A 39 -15.35 -22.67 10.01
C GLU A 39 -15.33 -22.66 11.53
N HIS A 40 -14.80 -21.58 12.10
CA HIS A 40 -14.82 -21.37 13.54
C HIS A 40 -15.26 -19.94 13.87
N THR A 41 -16.02 -19.83 14.95
CA THR A 41 -16.50 -18.54 15.46
C THR A 41 -15.53 -18.02 16.51
N VAL A 42 -15.13 -16.77 16.36
CA VAL A 42 -14.28 -16.04 17.31
C VAL A 42 -15.07 -14.88 17.87
N ASP A 43 -15.30 -14.90 19.18
CA ASP A 43 -15.85 -13.76 19.90
C ASP A 43 -14.72 -12.84 20.35
N HIS A 44 -14.84 -11.55 20.06
CA HIS A 44 -13.80 -10.56 20.37
C HIS A 44 -14.39 -9.17 20.62
N GLY A 45 -13.60 -8.30 21.26
CA GLY A 45 -14.04 -6.96 21.61
C GLY A 45 -13.76 -5.89 20.56
N VAL A 46 -12.75 -6.11 19.71
CA VAL A 46 -12.20 -5.12 18.77
C VAL A 46 -11.60 -5.78 17.54
N VAL A 47 -11.58 -5.05 16.43
CA VAL A 47 -10.99 -5.47 15.15
C VAL A 47 -9.90 -4.50 14.74
N VAL A 48 -8.77 -5.01 14.24
CA VAL A 48 -7.73 -4.20 13.60
C VAL A 48 -7.53 -4.67 12.17
N LEU A 49 -7.78 -3.80 11.20
CA LEU A 49 -7.58 -4.06 9.78
C LEU A 49 -6.15 -3.73 9.37
N ALA A 50 -5.43 -4.77 8.94
CA ALA A 50 -4.04 -4.69 8.50
C ALA A 50 -3.82 -5.48 7.20
N THR A 51 -4.81 -5.48 6.30
CA THR A 51 -4.82 -6.31 5.07
C THR A 51 -3.77 -5.92 4.03
N GLY A 52 -3.14 -4.76 4.20
CA GLY A 52 -2.02 -4.35 3.37
C GLY A 52 -2.45 -3.82 2.00
N GLY A 53 -1.59 -4.06 1.02
CA GLY A 53 -1.71 -3.55 -0.35
C GLY A 53 -0.59 -4.13 -1.21
N HIS A 54 -0.74 -4.02 -2.53
CA HIS A 54 0.19 -4.55 -3.51
C HIS A 54 0.55 -3.50 -4.57
N GLU A 55 1.58 -3.79 -5.38
CA GLU A 55 2.00 -2.91 -6.46
C GLU A 55 0.90 -2.82 -7.53
N HIS A 56 0.59 -1.61 -7.96
CA HIS A 56 -0.21 -1.38 -9.16
C HIS A 56 0.62 -1.75 -10.39
N ARG A 57 0.02 -2.47 -11.35
CA ARG A 57 0.69 -2.86 -12.60
C ARG A 57 0.01 -2.13 -13.76
N PRO A 58 0.54 -0.98 -14.21
CA PRO A 58 -0.05 -0.24 -15.32
C PRO A 58 0.11 -1.00 -16.63
N GLU A 59 -0.89 -0.94 -17.51
CA GLU A 59 -0.85 -1.55 -18.86
C GLU A 59 0.19 -0.87 -19.79
N GLY A 60 0.69 0.31 -19.42
CA GLY A 60 1.69 1.04 -20.19
C GLY A 60 3.15 0.61 -19.93
N TYR A 61 4.08 1.28 -20.62
CA TYR A 61 5.54 1.17 -20.39
C TYR A 61 6.20 -0.18 -20.73
N GLN A 62 5.53 -1.07 -21.47
CA GLN A 62 6.05 -2.40 -21.85
C GLN A 62 6.31 -3.33 -20.64
N LEU A 63 5.61 -3.12 -19.51
CA LEU A 63 5.87 -3.83 -18.25
C LEU A 63 5.59 -5.34 -18.36
N GLU A 64 4.50 -5.73 -19.02
CA GLU A 64 4.13 -7.14 -19.17
C GLU A 64 4.70 -7.76 -20.45
N GLU A 65 5.06 -6.91 -21.41
CA GLU A 65 5.50 -7.31 -22.75
C GLU A 65 7.02 -7.54 -22.81
N ASN A 66 7.81 -6.81 -22.01
CA ASN A 66 9.26 -6.82 -22.11
C ASN A 66 9.95 -7.16 -20.79
N SER A 67 10.62 -8.32 -20.75
CA SER A 67 11.40 -8.80 -19.60
C SER A 67 12.51 -7.87 -19.07
N LYS A 68 12.87 -6.82 -19.80
CA LYS A 68 13.84 -5.79 -19.38
C LYS A 68 13.19 -4.61 -18.66
N VAL A 69 11.87 -4.55 -18.64
CA VAL A 69 11.08 -3.59 -17.85
C VAL A 69 10.63 -4.31 -16.58
N LEU A 70 10.91 -3.71 -15.43
CA LEU A 70 10.66 -4.31 -14.11
C LEU A 70 9.99 -3.28 -13.21
N THR A 71 9.27 -3.70 -12.18
CA THR A 71 8.91 -2.81 -11.06
C THR A 71 10.13 -2.57 -10.16
N GLN A 72 10.09 -1.52 -9.32
CA GLN A 72 11.14 -1.30 -8.32
C GLN A 72 11.28 -2.48 -7.35
N THR A 73 10.19 -3.18 -7.00
CA THR A 73 10.26 -4.37 -6.14
C THR A 73 10.92 -5.55 -6.84
N GLU A 74 10.65 -5.75 -8.14
CA GLU A 74 11.32 -6.77 -8.95
C GLU A 74 12.81 -6.48 -9.13
N LEU A 75 13.16 -5.22 -9.37
CA LEU A 75 14.55 -4.76 -9.38
C LEU A 75 15.21 -5.03 -8.02
N GLU A 76 14.56 -4.70 -6.91
CA GLU A 76 15.09 -4.95 -5.57
C GLU A 76 15.35 -6.44 -5.33
N LYS A 77 14.41 -7.33 -5.70
CA LYS A 77 14.60 -8.79 -5.63
C LYS A 77 15.81 -9.24 -6.47
N ARG A 78 15.97 -8.69 -7.67
CA ARG A 78 17.13 -8.96 -8.54
C ARG A 78 18.44 -8.52 -7.88
N LEU A 79 18.49 -7.30 -7.34
CA LEU A 79 19.67 -6.74 -6.66
C LEU A 79 20.02 -7.50 -5.38
N ALA A 80 19.03 -8.03 -4.66
CA ALA A 80 19.23 -8.86 -3.47
C ALA A 80 19.74 -10.28 -3.80
N GLY A 81 19.45 -10.80 -4.99
CA GLY A 81 19.85 -12.13 -5.44
C GLY A 81 21.37 -12.32 -5.57
N LYS A 82 21.85 -13.56 -5.78
CA LYS A 82 23.28 -13.89 -5.80
C LYS A 82 23.93 -13.89 -7.20
N ALA A 83 23.20 -13.46 -8.23
CA ALA A 83 23.71 -13.47 -9.60
C ALA A 83 24.89 -12.47 -9.75
N LYS A 84 25.97 -12.88 -10.46
CA LYS A 84 27.16 -12.03 -10.65
C LYS A 84 26.84 -10.70 -11.35
N ASN A 85 25.90 -10.70 -12.30
CA ASN A 85 25.53 -9.52 -13.10
C ASN A 85 24.16 -8.94 -12.67
N ARG A 86 23.91 -8.92 -11.36
CA ARG A 86 22.63 -8.45 -10.81
C ARG A 86 22.42 -6.94 -10.97
N ALA A 87 23.48 -6.14 -10.90
CA ALA A 87 23.45 -4.73 -11.22
C ALA A 87 23.63 -4.51 -12.74
N PRO A 88 22.76 -3.73 -13.40
CA PRO A 88 22.90 -3.43 -14.83
C PRO A 88 24.09 -2.50 -15.09
N LYS A 89 24.49 -2.38 -16.36
CA LYS A 89 25.44 -1.32 -16.80
C LYS A 89 24.75 0.00 -17.04
N SER A 90 23.49 -0.02 -17.48
CA SER A 90 22.66 1.17 -17.66
C SER A 90 21.22 0.88 -17.26
N ILE A 91 20.61 1.81 -16.52
CA ILE A 91 19.22 1.72 -16.11
C ILE A 91 18.54 3.08 -16.12
N VAL A 92 17.30 3.09 -16.58
CA VAL A 92 16.38 4.22 -16.43
C VAL A 92 15.30 3.85 -15.43
N MET A 93 15.13 4.66 -14.39
CA MET A 93 14.05 4.54 -13.44
C MET A 93 12.99 5.59 -13.73
N ILE A 94 11.73 5.20 -13.87
CA ILE A 94 10.63 6.12 -14.20
C ILE A 94 9.75 6.26 -12.97
N GLN A 95 9.71 7.47 -12.39
CA GLN A 95 8.86 7.77 -11.25
C GLN A 95 7.40 7.91 -11.68
N CYS A 96 6.48 7.66 -10.74
CA CYS A 96 5.05 7.87 -10.93
C CYS A 96 4.42 7.10 -12.11
N ALA A 97 5.00 5.95 -12.50
CA ALA A 97 4.42 5.08 -13.52
C ALA A 97 3.06 4.56 -13.03
N GLY A 98 1.97 4.89 -13.73
CA GLY A 98 0.60 4.55 -13.29
C GLY A 98 0.15 5.32 -12.04
N SER A 99 0.71 6.50 -11.74
CA SER A 99 0.34 7.28 -10.53
C SER A 99 0.35 8.80 -10.75
N ARG A 100 -0.30 9.53 -9.83
CA ARG A 100 -0.42 11.00 -9.82
C ARG A 100 -0.99 11.61 -11.11
N GLY A 101 -2.15 11.16 -11.55
CA GLY A 101 -2.82 11.67 -12.76
C GLY A 101 -2.69 10.73 -13.97
N ASP A 102 -2.44 9.45 -13.69
CA ASP A 102 -2.59 8.34 -14.61
C ASP A 102 -3.75 7.48 -14.08
N ASP A 103 -3.57 6.16 -14.03
CA ASP A 103 -4.49 5.21 -13.39
C ASP A 103 -4.83 5.61 -11.94
N LEU A 104 -3.81 5.99 -11.15
CA LEU A 104 -3.97 6.42 -9.77
C LEU A 104 -3.85 7.96 -9.64
N LYS A 105 -4.74 8.56 -8.85
CA LYS A 105 -4.78 10.02 -8.63
C LYS A 105 -3.86 10.49 -7.49
N TYR A 106 -3.40 9.59 -6.65
CA TYR A 106 -2.61 9.87 -5.46
C TYR A 106 -1.12 9.56 -5.63
N CYS A 107 -0.33 9.91 -4.61
CA CYS A 107 1.09 9.59 -4.51
C CYS A 107 1.27 8.43 -3.52
N SER A 108 2.00 7.39 -3.93
CA SER A 108 2.22 6.20 -3.11
C SER A 108 3.29 6.35 -2.01
N LYS A 109 3.79 7.58 -1.79
CA LYS A 109 4.77 8.01 -0.75
C LYS A 109 6.12 7.30 -0.67
N VAL A 110 6.27 6.08 -1.19
CA VAL A 110 7.48 5.24 -1.02
C VAL A 110 8.32 5.10 -2.29
N CYS A 111 7.70 5.30 -3.46
CA CYS A 111 8.30 5.03 -4.77
C CYS A 111 9.56 5.86 -5.06
N CYS A 112 9.66 7.10 -4.56
CA CYS A 112 10.88 7.92 -4.68
C CYS A 112 12.03 7.36 -3.82
N ASN A 113 11.73 6.97 -2.57
CA ASN A 113 12.73 6.43 -1.66
C ASN A 113 13.25 5.06 -2.16
N HIS A 114 12.37 4.21 -2.69
CA HIS A 114 12.77 2.93 -3.27
C HIS A 114 13.71 3.11 -4.47
N ALA A 115 13.40 4.03 -5.38
CA ALA A 115 14.27 4.34 -6.52
C ALA A 115 15.66 4.81 -6.08
N VAL A 116 15.73 5.73 -5.11
CA VAL A 116 17.01 6.23 -4.57
C VAL A 116 17.80 5.10 -3.89
N LYS A 117 17.16 4.29 -3.05
CA LYS A 117 17.79 3.13 -2.41
C LYS A 117 18.36 2.15 -3.44
N ASN A 118 17.57 1.79 -4.45
CA ASN A 118 18.00 0.87 -5.50
C ASN A 118 19.13 1.48 -6.35
N ALA A 119 19.07 2.78 -6.64
CA ALA A 119 20.13 3.50 -7.35
C ALA A 119 21.46 3.48 -6.57
N LEU A 120 21.43 3.74 -5.25
CA LEU A 120 22.59 3.64 -4.37
C LEU A 120 23.17 2.22 -4.36
N THR A 121 22.30 1.22 -4.21
CA THR A 121 22.68 -0.21 -4.23
C THR A 121 23.34 -0.58 -5.56
N ILE A 122 22.82 -0.08 -6.69
CA ILE A 122 23.44 -0.29 -8.01
C ILE A 122 24.82 0.34 -8.07
N LYS A 123 24.99 1.57 -7.59
CA LYS A 123 26.29 2.26 -7.55
C LYS A 123 27.31 1.58 -6.63
N GLU A 124 26.87 0.92 -5.57
CA GLU A 124 27.74 0.11 -4.71
C GLU A 124 28.21 -1.17 -5.39
N LEU A 125 27.30 -1.86 -6.09
CA LEU A 125 27.60 -3.11 -6.79
C LEU A 125 28.37 -2.89 -8.10
N ASN A 126 28.07 -1.80 -8.80
CA ASN A 126 28.69 -1.40 -10.05
C ASN A 126 28.81 0.14 -10.10
N PRO A 127 29.94 0.71 -9.61
CA PRO A 127 30.17 2.15 -9.63
C PRO A 127 30.12 2.79 -11.03
N ALA A 128 30.44 2.01 -12.07
CA ALA A 128 30.41 2.45 -13.45
C ALA A 128 29.00 2.42 -14.08
N SER A 129 27.99 1.91 -13.37
CA SER A 129 26.62 1.87 -13.89
C SER A 129 26.10 3.27 -14.17
N GLN A 130 25.53 3.48 -15.36
CA GLN A 130 24.74 4.67 -15.66
C GLN A 130 23.35 4.51 -15.05
N VAL A 131 22.98 5.39 -14.13
CA VAL A 131 21.67 5.35 -13.46
C VAL A 131 21.00 6.71 -13.69
N ILE A 132 19.87 6.68 -14.38
CA ILE A 132 19.06 7.86 -14.68
C ILE A 132 17.69 7.68 -14.04
N VAL A 133 17.21 8.69 -13.33
CA VAL A 133 15.88 8.71 -12.71
C VAL A 133 15.08 9.83 -13.36
N LEU A 134 14.03 9.46 -14.08
CA LEU A 134 13.07 10.38 -14.67
C LEU A 134 11.96 10.64 -13.66
N TYR A 135 11.75 11.89 -13.26
CA TYR A 135 10.83 12.22 -12.18
C TYR A 135 10.02 13.49 -12.44
N ARG A 136 8.91 13.67 -11.73
CA ARG A 136 8.21 14.98 -11.65
C ARG A 136 8.66 15.77 -10.44
N ASP A 137 8.49 15.16 -9.27
CA ASP A 137 8.99 15.68 -7.98
C ASP A 137 9.67 14.54 -7.24
N MET A 138 10.88 14.78 -6.73
CA MET A 138 11.51 13.86 -5.78
C MET A 138 10.92 14.11 -4.39
N ARG A 139 10.22 13.11 -3.86
CA ARG A 139 9.55 13.19 -2.55
C ARG A 139 10.30 12.40 -1.49
N THR A 140 11.56 12.74 -1.30
CA THR A 140 12.49 12.17 -0.29
C THR A 140 12.40 12.95 1.03
N TYR A 141 11.21 13.01 1.61
CA TYR A 141 10.95 13.85 2.79
C TYR A 141 11.65 13.34 4.06
N GLY A 142 11.90 14.26 4.99
CA GLY A 142 12.58 13.96 6.26
C GLY A 142 14.03 13.55 6.04
N TYR A 143 14.46 12.48 6.71
CA TYR A 143 15.84 12.00 6.63
C TYR A 143 16.18 11.31 5.29
N ALA A 144 15.19 11.06 4.44
CA ALA A 144 15.43 10.45 3.12
C ALA A 144 16.15 11.40 2.15
N GLU A 145 16.18 12.70 2.42
CA GLU A 145 16.88 13.70 1.59
C GLU A 145 18.40 13.46 1.57
N ASP A 146 18.96 12.95 2.68
CA ASP A 146 20.39 12.63 2.75
C ASP A 146 20.77 11.52 1.75
N ALA A 147 19.93 10.50 1.63
CA ALA A 147 20.13 9.42 0.66
C ALA A 147 19.99 9.92 -0.79
N TYR A 148 19.06 10.87 -1.04
CA TYR A 148 18.94 11.51 -2.35
C TYR A 148 20.20 12.30 -2.72
N ARG A 149 20.71 13.10 -1.78
CA ARG A 149 21.98 13.82 -1.93
C ARG A 149 23.14 12.87 -2.17
N GLU A 150 23.24 11.79 -1.42
CA GLU A 150 24.28 10.76 -1.61
C GLU A 150 24.21 10.14 -3.00
N ALA A 151 23.01 9.81 -3.49
CA ALA A 151 22.82 9.25 -4.83
C ALA A 151 23.33 10.21 -5.92
N ARG A 152 23.05 11.51 -5.79
CA ARG A 152 23.59 12.53 -6.69
C ARG A 152 25.11 12.62 -6.64
N LEU A 153 25.71 12.58 -5.45
CA LEU A 153 27.17 12.58 -5.28
C LEU A 153 27.83 11.33 -5.89
N LYS A 154 27.14 10.19 -5.89
CA LYS A 154 27.56 8.94 -6.55
C LYS A 154 27.29 8.93 -8.07
N GLY A 155 26.90 10.07 -8.66
CA GLY A 155 26.70 10.22 -10.10
C GLY A 155 25.43 9.55 -10.63
N VAL A 156 24.38 9.47 -9.81
CA VAL A 156 23.01 9.20 -10.29
C VAL A 156 22.44 10.49 -10.87
N ILE A 157 21.93 10.41 -12.09
CA ILE A 157 21.39 11.56 -12.81
C ILE A 157 19.87 11.60 -12.59
N PHE A 158 19.34 12.76 -12.23
CA PHE A 158 17.91 12.96 -12.01
C PHE A 158 17.43 14.00 -13.02
N ILE A 159 16.48 13.61 -13.88
CA ILE A 159 15.97 14.47 -14.94
C ILE A 159 14.46 14.69 -14.70
N PRO A 160 14.02 15.95 -14.54
CA PRO A 160 12.60 16.23 -14.40
C PRO A 160 11.86 16.03 -15.73
N TYR A 161 10.62 15.55 -15.68
CA TYR A 161 9.69 15.48 -16.81
C TYR A 161 8.33 16.08 -16.42
N GLU A 162 7.57 16.51 -17.43
CA GLU A 162 6.26 17.15 -17.25
C GLU A 162 5.10 16.17 -17.45
N LEU A 163 3.95 16.42 -16.81
CA LEU A 163 2.82 15.48 -16.83
C LEU A 163 2.25 15.26 -18.24
N ASP A 164 2.28 16.30 -19.08
CA ASP A 164 1.84 16.32 -20.47
C ASP A 164 2.91 15.78 -21.44
N ARG A 165 4.17 15.67 -21.01
CA ARG A 165 5.29 15.10 -21.78
C ARG A 165 5.97 13.97 -20.99
N LYS A 166 5.23 12.88 -20.76
CA LYS A 166 5.72 11.70 -20.03
C LYS A 166 6.81 10.96 -20.83
N PRO A 167 7.76 10.30 -20.17
CA PRO A 167 8.68 9.37 -20.81
C PRO A 167 7.92 8.22 -21.48
N VAL A 168 8.34 7.86 -22.68
CA VAL A 168 7.78 6.74 -23.45
C VAL A 168 8.78 5.60 -23.44
N VAL A 169 8.30 4.40 -23.14
CA VAL A 169 9.09 3.16 -23.24
C VAL A 169 8.58 2.37 -24.43
N SER A 170 9.48 2.07 -25.36
CA SER A 170 9.21 1.32 -26.58
C SER A 170 10.23 0.21 -26.76
N GLU A 171 9.90 -0.74 -27.62
CA GLU A 171 10.85 -1.73 -28.11
C GLU A 171 11.05 -1.54 -29.61
N GLU A 172 12.28 -1.19 -30.00
CA GLU A 172 12.67 -1.14 -31.41
C GLU A 172 13.55 -2.37 -31.71
N GLY A 173 12.96 -3.36 -32.36
CA GLY A 173 13.60 -4.65 -32.62
C GLY A 173 13.75 -5.50 -31.34
N LYS A 174 15.00 -5.66 -30.84
CA LYS A 174 15.31 -6.38 -29.57
C LYS A 174 15.90 -5.45 -28.49
N LYS A 175 15.88 -4.14 -28.75
CA LYS A 175 16.48 -3.12 -27.89
C LYS A 175 15.35 -2.33 -27.23
N LEU A 176 15.46 -2.18 -25.92
CA LEU A 176 14.61 -1.31 -25.14
C LEU A 176 15.02 0.13 -25.43
N GLN A 177 14.05 0.99 -25.71
CA GLN A 177 14.24 2.41 -25.95
C GLN A 177 13.38 3.20 -24.97
N VAL A 178 13.96 4.28 -24.44
CA VAL A 178 13.27 5.25 -23.61
C VAL A 178 13.45 6.62 -24.23
N THR A 179 12.34 7.27 -24.55
CA THR A 179 12.30 8.62 -25.09
C THR A 179 11.69 9.56 -24.06
N PHE A 180 12.36 10.68 -23.78
CA PHE A 180 11.85 11.70 -22.87
C PHE A 180 12.37 13.08 -23.29
N PHE A 181 11.64 14.13 -22.91
CA PHE A 181 12.08 15.50 -23.13
C PHE A 181 12.97 15.95 -21.97
N ASP A 182 14.18 16.42 -22.26
CA ASP A 182 15.07 17.01 -21.26
C ASP A 182 14.83 18.54 -21.21
N SER A 183 14.32 19.01 -20.08
CA SER A 183 13.99 20.44 -19.91
C SER A 183 15.22 21.35 -19.87
N LEU A 184 16.42 20.84 -19.59
CA LEU A 184 17.66 21.62 -19.58
C LEU A 184 18.24 21.73 -20.99
N LEU A 185 18.22 20.63 -21.76
CA LEU A 185 18.69 20.61 -23.14
C LEU A 185 17.67 21.17 -24.14
N GLN A 186 16.39 21.22 -23.75
CA GLN A 186 15.26 21.62 -24.60
C GLN A 186 15.11 20.74 -25.85
N GLU A 187 15.44 19.45 -25.73
CA GLU A 187 15.37 18.47 -26.83
C GLU A 187 14.75 17.14 -26.37
N GLU A 188 14.26 16.36 -27.33
CA GLU A 188 13.89 14.97 -27.09
C GLU A 188 15.14 14.10 -27.08
N VAL A 189 15.33 13.37 -25.98
CA VAL A 189 16.46 12.48 -25.77
C VAL A 189 15.96 11.05 -25.90
N GLU A 190 16.68 10.29 -26.72
CA GLU A 190 16.47 8.85 -26.87
C GLU A 190 17.62 8.06 -26.23
N MET A 191 17.29 7.07 -25.42
CA MET A 191 18.27 6.21 -24.77
C MET A 191 17.92 4.75 -24.91
N THR A 192 18.94 3.89 -24.93
CA THR A 192 18.79 2.43 -25.01
C THR A 192 19.38 1.74 -23.77
N PRO A 193 18.72 1.83 -22.60
CA PRO A 193 19.24 1.23 -21.38
C PRO A 193 19.18 -0.30 -21.41
N GLU A 194 20.00 -0.96 -20.58
CA GLU A 194 19.90 -2.42 -20.40
C GLU A 194 18.61 -2.82 -19.68
N LEU A 195 18.14 -1.97 -18.74
CA LEU A 195 16.89 -2.16 -18.00
C LEU A 195 16.11 -0.86 -17.82
N VAL A 196 14.80 -0.99 -17.68
CA VAL A 196 13.93 0.07 -17.15
C VAL A 196 13.31 -0.41 -15.84
N ALA A 197 13.28 0.44 -14.82
CA ALA A 197 12.58 0.17 -13.58
C ALA A 197 11.46 1.18 -13.36
N LEU A 198 10.23 0.68 -13.24
CA LEU A 198 9.04 1.48 -13.02
C LEU A 198 8.79 1.62 -11.52
N SER A 199 8.75 2.86 -11.05
CA SER A 199 8.35 3.17 -9.67
C SER A 199 6.84 3.33 -9.62
N VAL A 200 6.17 2.17 -9.64
CA VAL A 200 4.71 2.03 -9.68
C VAL A 200 4.03 2.40 -8.36
N GLY A 201 2.71 2.59 -8.44
CA GLY A 201 1.88 2.90 -7.28
C GLY A 201 1.56 1.70 -6.38
N ILE A 202 0.86 1.95 -5.27
CA ILE A 202 0.37 0.92 -4.35
C ILE A 202 -1.16 1.00 -4.35
N VAL A 203 -1.81 -0.13 -4.52
CA VAL A 203 -3.27 -0.29 -4.41
C VAL A 203 -3.60 -1.15 -3.18
N PRO A 204 -4.77 -0.94 -2.55
CA PRO A 204 -5.20 -1.74 -1.41
C PRO A 204 -5.52 -3.18 -1.83
N ASP A 205 -5.40 -4.12 -0.88
CA ASP A 205 -5.72 -5.53 -1.11
C ASP A 205 -6.97 -5.94 -0.32
N GLY A 206 -7.93 -6.56 -1.01
CA GLY A 206 -9.13 -7.16 -0.42
C GLY A 206 -10.06 -6.22 0.38
N THR A 207 -10.11 -4.91 0.07
CA THR A 207 -10.86 -3.94 0.90
C THR A 207 -12.36 -3.89 0.62
N GLU A 208 -12.83 -4.18 -0.59
CA GLU A 208 -14.25 -3.99 -0.95
C GLU A 208 -15.18 -4.93 -0.19
N ASP A 209 -14.85 -6.22 -0.10
CA ASP A 209 -15.71 -7.19 0.59
C ASP A 209 -15.66 -7.02 2.11
N LEU A 210 -14.47 -6.73 2.66
CA LEU A 210 -14.33 -6.37 4.07
C LEU A 210 -15.05 -5.07 4.44
N SER A 211 -15.06 -4.08 3.54
CA SER A 211 -15.81 -2.83 3.73
C SER A 211 -17.30 -3.09 3.89
N LYS A 212 -17.88 -3.93 3.02
CA LYS A 212 -19.31 -4.32 3.11
C LYS A 212 -19.59 -5.08 4.39
N LEU A 213 -18.74 -6.05 4.71
CA LEU A 213 -18.90 -6.94 5.86
C LEU A 213 -18.82 -6.18 7.20
N LEU A 214 -17.82 -5.31 7.34
CA LEU A 214 -17.57 -4.53 8.55
C LEU A 214 -18.34 -3.20 8.57
N LYS A 215 -19.06 -2.88 7.49
CA LYS A 215 -19.70 -1.57 7.25
C LYS A 215 -18.71 -0.40 7.41
N ALA A 216 -17.46 -0.64 7.06
CA ALA A 216 -16.37 0.31 7.18
C ALA A 216 -16.19 1.07 5.85
N PRO A 217 -16.32 2.40 5.82
CA PRO A 217 -16.26 3.16 4.58
C PRO A 217 -14.85 3.14 3.96
N LEU A 218 -14.81 3.27 2.64
CA LEU A 218 -13.58 3.44 1.87
C LEU A 218 -13.48 4.87 1.34
N THR A 219 -12.27 5.35 1.14
CA THR A 219 -11.97 6.55 0.34
C THR A 219 -12.28 6.31 -1.15
N ASP A 220 -12.31 7.38 -1.96
CA ASP A 220 -12.40 7.28 -3.42
C ASP A 220 -11.27 6.40 -4.02
N ASP A 221 -10.12 6.36 -3.36
CA ASP A 221 -8.95 5.56 -3.73
C ASP A 221 -8.99 4.12 -3.19
N ARG A 222 -10.13 3.69 -2.65
CA ARG A 222 -10.43 2.33 -2.13
C ARG A 222 -9.68 1.87 -0.87
N PHE A 223 -8.93 2.75 -0.20
CA PHE A 223 -8.40 2.51 1.15
C PHE A 223 -9.47 2.71 2.22
N PHE A 224 -9.29 2.15 3.42
CA PHE A 224 -10.21 2.38 4.53
C PHE A 224 -10.15 3.83 5.01
N LEU A 225 -11.32 4.44 5.12
CA LEU A 225 -11.48 5.84 5.54
C LEU A 225 -11.45 5.94 7.07
N GLU A 226 -10.45 6.65 7.60
CA GLU A 226 -10.37 6.91 9.03
C GLU A 226 -11.52 7.80 9.53
N ALA A 227 -11.80 7.71 10.83
CA ALA A 227 -12.85 8.48 11.48
C ALA A 227 -12.56 9.99 11.49
N HIS A 228 -11.28 10.38 11.56
CA HIS A 228 -10.86 11.77 11.41
C HIS A 228 -9.34 11.88 11.18
N VAL A 229 -8.94 12.52 10.09
CA VAL A 229 -7.53 12.72 9.62
C VAL A 229 -6.50 13.08 10.71
N LYS A 230 -6.88 13.90 11.70
CA LYS A 230 -5.99 14.35 12.80
C LYS A 230 -6.30 13.74 14.17
N LEU A 231 -7.57 13.73 14.59
CA LEU A 231 -7.97 13.34 15.94
C LEU A 231 -8.02 11.82 16.13
N ARG A 232 -8.35 11.08 15.07
CA ARG A 232 -8.58 9.63 15.10
C ARG A 232 -8.04 8.95 13.83
N PRO A 233 -6.72 9.03 13.57
CA PRO A 233 -6.13 8.59 12.30
C PRO A 233 -5.99 7.06 12.14
N VAL A 234 -6.34 6.29 13.17
CA VAL A 234 -6.25 4.82 13.19
C VAL A 234 -7.57 4.15 13.56
N GLU A 235 -8.60 4.95 13.81
CA GLU A 235 -9.95 4.47 14.16
C GLU A 235 -10.81 4.63 12.91
N LEU A 236 -11.72 3.69 12.67
CA LEU A 236 -12.74 3.84 11.62
C LEU A 236 -14.01 4.46 12.21
N PRO A 237 -14.93 4.98 11.38
CA PRO A 237 -16.24 5.44 11.86
C PRO A 237 -17.04 4.37 12.60
N VAL A 238 -16.73 3.09 12.40
CA VAL A 238 -17.30 1.96 13.12
C VAL A 238 -16.57 1.79 14.45
N SER A 239 -17.27 2.03 15.56
CA SER A 239 -16.71 1.88 16.92
C SER A 239 -16.13 0.48 17.13
N GLY A 240 -14.90 0.41 17.66
CA GLY A 240 -14.21 -0.85 17.93
C GLY A 240 -13.47 -1.44 16.72
N VAL A 241 -13.54 -0.80 15.56
CA VAL A 241 -12.78 -1.16 14.36
C VAL A 241 -11.69 -0.13 14.10
N TYR A 242 -10.47 -0.63 13.93
CA TYR A 242 -9.26 0.16 13.75
C TYR A 242 -8.57 -0.24 12.44
N VAL A 243 -7.64 0.59 11.95
CA VAL A 243 -6.90 0.31 10.72
C VAL A 243 -5.42 0.68 10.87
N CYS A 244 -4.53 -0.08 10.25
CA CYS A 244 -3.13 0.26 10.13
C CYS A 244 -2.48 -0.24 8.82
N GLY A 245 -1.31 0.31 8.50
CA GLY A 245 -0.52 -0.09 7.35
C GLY A 245 -1.13 0.32 6.01
N LEU A 246 -0.81 -0.43 4.96
CA LEU A 246 -1.21 -0.06 3.59
C LEU A 246 -2.72 -0.11 3.35
N ALA A 247 -3.48 -0.84 4.17
CA ALA A 247 -4.95 -0.86 4.12
C ALA A 247 -5.57 0.53 4.39
N HIS A 248 -4.87 1.37 5.16
CA HIS A 248 -5.24 2.77 5.40
C HIS A 248 -4.74 3.73 4.30
N GLY A 249 -3.72 3.34 3.56
CA GLY A 249 -3.13 4.17 2.51
C GLY A 249 -1.61 3.96 2.37
N PRO A 250 -1.01 4.36 1.23
CA PRO A 250 0.41 4.15 0.99
C PRO A 250 1.28 4.90 1.99
N LYS A 251 2.23 4.20 2.62
CA LYS A 251 3.13 4.77 3.65
C LYS A 251 4.39 3.91 3.81
N PRO A 252 5.52 4.51 4.23
CA PRO A 252 6.74 3.76 4.51
C PRO A 252 6.59 2.86 5.74
N VAL A 253 7.57 1.96 5.91
CA VAL A 253 7.54 0.91 6.94
C VAL A 253 7.58 1.46 8.37
N ASP A 254 8.33 2.54 8.60
CA ASP A 254 8.41 3.24 9.88
C ASP A 254 7.07 3.88 10.27
N GLU A 255 6.42 4.58 9.33
CA GLU A 255 5.05 5.08 9.52
C GLU A 255 4.05 3.93 9.76
N THR A 256 4.21 2.80 9.06
CA THR A 256 3.37 1.61 9.24
C THR A 256 3.51 1.02 10.64
N ILE A 257 4.74 0.89 11.15
CA ILE A 257 5.00 0.38 12.50
C ILE A 257 4.42 1.32 13.55
N ALA A 258 4.63 2.63 13.40
CA ALA A 258 4.05 3.62 14.31
C ALA A 258 2.51 3.57 14.30
N GLN A 259 1.91 3.43 13.12
CA GLN A 259 0.44 3.31 12.98
C GLN A 259 -0.09 2.02 13.62
N ALA A 260 0.61 0.89 13.45
CA ALA A 260 0.23 -0.38 14.07
C ALA A 260 0.29 -0.30 15.60
N GLN A 261 1.31 0.35 16.16
CA GLN A 261 1.42 0.62 17.60
C GLN A 261 0.27 1.50 18.09
N ALA A 262 -0.07 2.55 17.35
CA ALA A 262 -1.21 3.43 17.68
C ALA A 262 -2.54 2.67 17.62
N ALA A 263 -2.78 1.87 16.59
CA ALA A 263 -3.99 1.04 16.47
C ALA A 263 -4.10 0.04 17.63
N ALA A 264 -3.01 -0.65 17.98
CA ALA A 264 -2.98 -1.56 19.12
C ALA A 264 -3.27 -0.84 20.45
N ALA A 265 -2.66 0.34 20.68
CA ALA A 265 -2.91 1.14 21.87
C ALA A 265 -4.37 1.59 21.97
N LYS A 266 -4.97 2.01 20.85
CA LYS A 266 -6.38 2.43 20.79
C LYS A 266 -7.34 1.27 20.99
N ALA A 267 -7.07 0.13 20.37
CA ALA A 267 -7.83 -1.11 20.52
C ALA A 267 -7.76 -1.66 21.96
N ALA A 268 -6.64 -1.46 22.65
CA ALA A 268 -6.49 -1.87 24.05
C ALA A 268 -7.36 -1.06 25.04
N ILE A 269 -7.74 0.19 24.72
CA ILE A 269 -8.52 1.04 25.63
C ILE A 269 -9.85 0.38 26.05
N PRO A 270 -10.75 -0.03 25.13
CA PRO A 270 -11.99 -0.70 25.52
C PRO A 270 -11.73 -2.06 26.19
N LEU A 271 -10.72 -2.80 25.73
CA LEU A 271 -10.37 -4.11 26.29
C LEU A 271 -9.92 -4.01 27.76
N VAL A 272 -9.09 -3.02 28.10
CA VAL A 272 -8.61 -2.79 29.46
C VAL A 272 -9.70 -2.21 30.36
N LYS A 273 -10.57 -1.35 29.83
CA LYS A 273 -11.72 -0.83 30.58
C LYS A 273 -12.72 -1.93 30.94
N GLY A 274 -12.88 -2.93 30.09
CA GLY A 274 -13.83 -4.04 30.27
C GLY A 274 -15.30 -3.66 30.03
N ALA A 275 -15.61 -2.38 29.76
CA ALA A 275 -16.93 -1.90 29.42
C ALA A 275 -16.83 -0.63 28.55
N VAL A 276 -17.85 -0.42 27.71
CA VAL A 276 -17.99 0.73 26.82
C VAL A 276 -19.42 1.26 26.86
N SER A 277 -19.58 2.57 26.69
CA SER A 277 -20.90 3.18 26.52
C SER A 277 -21.25 3.21 25.04
N ILE A 278 -22.47 2.77 24.72
CA ILE A 278 -23.04 2.85 23.38
C ILE A 278 -24.15 3.90 23.38
N ASP A 279 -24.37 4.54 22.23
CA ASP A 279 -25.47 5.49 22.08
C ASP A 279 -26.81 4.74 22.21
N PRO A 280 -27.73 5.16 23.10
CA PRO A 280 -29.00 4.48 23.32
C PRO A 280 -30.04 4.80 22.21
N ILE A 281 -29.59 4.92 20.96
CA ILE A 281 -30.42 5.19 19.80
C ILE A 281 -30.90 3.84 19.25
N VAL A 282 -31.83 3.24 19.97
CA VAL A 282 -32.41 1.93 19.64
C VAL A 282 -33.91 2.04 19.40
N SER A 283 -34.43 1.20 18.52
CA SER A 283 -35.88 1.09 18.30
C SER A 283 -36.52 0.28 19.43
N VAL A 284 -37.57 0.82 20.04
CA VAL A 284 -38.36 0.14 21.08
C VAL A 284 -39.80 0.03 20.61
N VAL A 285 -40.40 -1.16 20.79
CA VAL A 285 -41.80 -1.41 20.43
C VAL A 285 -42.69 -1.10 21.63
N GLU A 286 -43.63 -0.17 21.46
CA GLU A 286 -44.71 0.06 22.42
C GLU A 286 -45.76 -1.06 22.31
N GLN A 287 -45.71 -2.04 23.24
CA GLN A 287 -46.51 -3.26 23.16
C GLN A 287 -48.02 -3.00 23.07
N GLU A 288 -48.53 -1.98 23.77
CA GLU A 288 -49.96 -1.62 23.77
C GLU A 288 -50.45 -1.10 22.41
N LYS A 289 -49.55 -0.53 21.61
CA LYS A 289 -49.86 0.00 20.26
C LYS A 289 -49.53 -0.99 19.15
N CYS A 290 -48.73 -2.01 19.45
CA CYS A 290 -48.29 -3.00 18.48
C CYS A 290 -49.45 -3.94 18.12
N ILE A 291 -49.83 -3.96 16.84
CA ILE A 291 -50.85 -4.88 16.34
C ILE A 291 -50.27 -6.23 15.85
N GLY A 292 -48.96 -6.47 16.04
CA GLY A 292 -48.32 -7.73 15.66
C GLY A 292 -48.25 -7.99 14.15
N CYS A 293 -48.22 -6.96 13.31
CA CYS A 293 -48.29 -7.10 11.84
C CYS A 293 -47.04 -7.71 11.19
N GLY A 294 -45.91 -7.81 11.90
CA GLY A 294 -44.67 -8.40 11.40
C GLY A 294 -43.86 -7.54 10.42
N ILE A 295 -44.36 -6.36 10.01
CA ILE A 295 -43.69 -5.48 9.03
C ILE A 295 -42.26 -5.11 9.47
N CYS A 296 -42.04 -4.89 10.77
CA CYS A 296 -40.72 -4.55 11.32
C CYS A 296 -39.67 -5.66 11.17
N ALA A 297 -40.07 -6.92 11.00
CA ALA A 297 -39.13 -8.04 10.83
C ALA A 297 -38.67 -8.21 9.37
N SER A 298 -39.42 -7.64 8.41
CA SER A 298 -39.11 -7.69 6.98
C SER A 298 -38.35 -6.46 6.46
N LEU A 299 -38.15 -5.45 7.31
CA LEU A 299 -37.40 -4.22 7.02
C LEU A 299 -35.93 -4.39 7.45
#